data_AF-A0A1S6HB63-F1
#
_entry.id   AF-A0A1S6HB63-F1
#
_cell.length_a   1.000
_cell.length_b   1.000
_cell.length_c   1.000
_cell.angle_alpha   90.00
_cell.angle_beta   90.00
_cell.angle_gamma   90.00
#
_symmetry.space_group_name_H-M   'P 1'
#
loop_
_entity.id
_entity.type
_entity.pdbx_description
1 polymer ?
#
loop_
_entity_poly.entity_id
_entity_poly.type
_entity_poly.pdbx_seq_one_letter_code
_entity_poly.pdbx_strand_id
1 'polypeptide(L)'
;MAKLIKEFKEFLKGYKVLTLAVAFIMGVAITALVKSLVDNIVMPIITPFIPGGAWKESAIHLGPIVMKIGAFAGELLNFIIIAFVVFLIAKMIMKEEKVGKK
;
A
#
# COMPACT_ATOMS: atom_id res chain seq x y z
N MET A 1 32.11 -19.16 10.32
CA MET A 1 30.79 -18.89 9.69
C MET A 1 29.63 -19.61 10.34
N ALA A 2 29.66 -20.93 10.54
CA ALA A 2 28.53 -21.67 11.12
C ALA A 2 28.12 -21.23 12.54
N LYS A 3 29.07 -20.78 13.37
CA LYS A 3 28.82 -20.27 14.72
C LYS A 3 28.01 -18.97 14.73
N LEU A 4 28.41 -17.99 13.91
CA LEU A 4 27.70 -16.72 13.74
C LEU A 4 26.27 -16.90 13.20
N ILE A 5 26.07 -17.84 12.27
CA ILE A 5 24.72 -18.14 11.73
C ILE A 5 23.82 -18.76 12.82
N LYS A 6 24.35 -19.61 13.70
CA LYS A 6 23.61 -20.14 14.84
C LYS A 6 23.25 -19.04 15.84
N GLU A 7 24.21 -18.21 16.21
CA GLU A 7 24.00 -17.06 17.12
C GLU A 7 22.97 -16.08 16.55
N PHE A 8 23.02 -15.81 15.25
CA PHE A 8 22.03 -14.97 14.56
C PHE A 8 20.63 -15.59 14.55
N LYS A 9 20.52 -16.90 14.29
CA LYS A 9 19.23 -17.61 14.33
C LYS A 9 18.63 -17.64 15.74
N GLU A 10 19.47 -17.81 16.76
CA GLU A 10 19.05 -17.74 18.17
C GLU A 10 18.61 -16.33 18.56
N PHE A 11 19.33 -15.30 18.10
CA PHE A 11 18.94 -13.90 18.26
C PHE A 11 17.56 -13.61 17.63
N LEU A 12 17.34 -13.99 16.37
CA LEU A 12 16.06 -13.77 15.69
C LEU A 12 14.88 -14.46 16.40
N LYS A 13 15.13 -15.64 16.99
CA LYS A 13 14.13 -16.38 17.78
C LYS A 13 13.88 -15.74 19.14
N GLY A 14 14.92 -15.28 19.83
CA GLY A 14 14.82 -14.72 21.18
C GLY A 14 13.99 -13.44 21.26
N TYR A 15 14.07 -12.58 20.23
CA TYR A 15 13.45 -11.26 20.26
C TYR A 15 12.12 -11.14 19.49
N LYS A 16 11.52 -12.23 19.03
CA LYS A 16 10.31 -12.23 18.15
C LYS A 16 10.46 -11.35 16.90
N VAL A 17 11.69 -11.03 16.48
CA VAL A 17 11.99 -10.15 15.35
C VAL A 17 11.42 -10.70 14.05
N LEU A 18 11.33 -12.03 13.94
CA LEU A 18 10.77 -12.70 12.77
C LEU A 18 9.31 -12.27 12.51
N THR A 19 8.48 -12.19 13.54
CA THR A 19 7.06 -11.80 13.39
C THR A 19 6.94 -10.33 12.95
N LEU A 20 7.76 -9.45 13.53
CA LEU A 20 7.81 -8.05 13.13
C LEU A 20 8.28 -7.87 11.68
N ALA A 21 9.32 -8.61 11.29
CA ALA A 21 9.85 -8.58 9.93
C ALA A 21 8.82 -9.05 8.90
N VAL A 22 8.11 -10.15 9.18
CA VAL A 22 7.04 -10.66 8.30
C VAL A 22 5.91 -9.64 8.19
N ALA A 23 5.46 -9.05 9.30
CA ALA A 23 4.40 -8.04 9.29
C ALA A 23 4.80 -6.81 8.45
N PHE A 24 6.04 -6.33 8.59
CA PHE A 24 6.55 -5.20 7.83
C PHE A 24 6.63 -5.49 6.33
N ILE A 25 7.22 -6.63 5.94
CA ILE A 25 7.34 -7.04 4.53
C ILE A 25 5.95 -7.17 3.89
N MET A 26 5.01 -7.81 4.58
CA MET A 26 3.64 -7.95 4.10
C MET A 26 2.94 -6.59 3.97
N GLY A 27 3.11 -5.69 4.94
CA GLY A 27 2.54 -4.34 4.88
C GLY A 27 3.03 -3.53 3.67
N VAL A 28 4.34 -3.56 3.40
CA VAL A 28 4.94 -2.90 2.22
C VAL A 28 4.43 -3.53 0.92
N ALA A 29 4.42 -4.86 0.84
CA ALA A 29 3.99 -5.58 -0.35
C ALA A 29 2.51 -5.32 -0.69
N ILE A 30 1.61 -5.34 0.30
CA ILE A 30 0.18 -5.07 0.11
C ILE A 30 -0.02 -3.62 -0.34
N THR A 31 0.68 -2.67 0.28
CA THR A 31 0.60 -1.24 -0.10
C THR A 31 1.01 -1.04 -1.55
N ALA A 32 2.12 -1.68 -1.98
CA ALA A 32 2.59 -1.62 -3.37
C ALA A 32 1.61 -2.26 -4.36
N LEU A 33 1.00 -3.39 -3.98
CA LEU A 33 -0.01 -4.07 -4.79
C LEU A 33 -1.25 -3.20 -5.00
N VAL A 34 -1.79 -2.61 -3.93
CA VAL A 34 -2.95 -1.71 -4.01
C VAL A 34 -2.60 -0.48 -4.84
N LYS A 35 -1.43 0.13 -4.60
CA LYS A 35 -0.98 1.27 -5.41
C LYS A 35 -0.87 0.93 -6.89
N SER A 36 -0.37 -0.26 -7.24
CA SER A 36 -0.30 -0.74 -8.62
C SER A 36 -1.70 -0.87 -9.25
N LEU A 37 -2.67 -1.42 -8.51
CA LEU A 37 -4.07 -1.48 -8.95
C LEU A 37 -4.63 -0.09 -9.22
N VAL A 38 -4.36 0.87 -8.32
CA VAL A 38 -4.83 2.26 -8.50
C VAL A 38 -4.16 2.91 -9.70
N ASP A 39 -2.84 2.88 -9.78
CA ASP A 39 -2.07 3.57 -10.80
C ASP A 39 -2.31 3.01 -12.20
N ASN A 40 -2.41 1.68 -12.34
CA ASN A 40 -2.39 1.00 -13.63
C ASN A 40 -3.79 0.61 -14.12
N ILE A 41 -4.79 0.51 -13.24
CA ILE A 41 -6.14 0.08 -13.61
C ILE A 41 -7.15 1.18 -13.28
N VAL A 42 -7.20 1.66 -12.04
CA VAL A 42 -8.23 2.64 -11.64
C VAL A 42 -8.02 4.00 -12.30
N MET A 43 -6.80 4.54 -12.25
CA MET A 43 -6.50 5.88 -12.77
C MET A 43 -6.74 6.01 -14.29
N PRO A 44 -6.32 5.06 -15.14
CA PRO A 44 -6.64 5.10 -16.56
C PRO A 44 -8.14 5.07 -16.85
N ILE A 45 -8.93 4.35 -16.04
CA ILE A 45 -10.39 4.27 -16.21
C ILE A 45 -11.08 5.58 -15.85
N ILE A 46 -10.62 6.28 -14.81
CA ILE A 46 -11.23 7.57 -14.39
C ILE A 46 -10.71 8.78 -15.19
N THR A 47 -9.57 8.65 -15.87
CA THR A 47 -8.97 9.70 -16.70
C THR A 47 -8.97 9.37 -18.20
N PRO A 48 -10.07 8.89 -18.80
CA PRO A 48 -10.08 8.46 -20.20
C PRO A 48 -9.86 9.62 -21.18
N PHE A 49 -10.08 10.86 -20.71
CA PHE A 49 -9.86 12.10 -21.45
C PHE A 49 -8.37 12.51 -21.51
N ILE A 50 -7.47 11.85 -20.78
CA ILE A 50 -6.03 12.11 -20.82
C ILE A 50 -5.36 11.10 -21.78
N PRO A 51 -4.78 11.55 -22.90
CA PRO A 51 -4.14 10.66 -23.87
C PRO A 51 -3.03 9.81 -23.24
N GLY A 52 -3.00 8.52 -23.59
CA GLY A 52 -1.89 7.62 -23.22
C GLY A 52 -1.76 7.30 -21.73
N GLY A 53 -2.75 7.64 -20.89
CA GLY A 53 -2.67 7.42 -19.45
C GLY A 53 -1.66 8.33 -18.74
N ALA A 54 -1.28 9.46 -19.35
CA ALA A 54 -0.36 10.46 -18.78
C ALA A 54 -0.99 11.31 -17.66
N TRP A 55 -1.94 10.75 -16.90
CA TRP A 55 -2.67 11.47 -15.85
C TRP A 55 -1.74 12.02 -14.76
N LYS A 56 -0.63 11.33 -14.47
CA LYS A 56 0.43 11.78 -13.54
C LYS A 56 1.09 13.09 -13.97
N GLU A 57 1.10 13.37 -15.26
CA GLU A 57 1.76 14.55 -15.86
C GLU A 57 0.82 15.74 -15.98
N SER A 58 -0.49 15.54 -15.75
CA SER A 58 -1.44 16.64 -15.81
C SER A 58 -1.09 17.71 -14.77
N ALA A 59 -0.78 18.90 -15.29
CA ALA A 59 -0.33 20.03 -14.51
C ALA A 59 -1.08 21.30 -14.90
N ILE A 60 -1.35 22.14 -13.91
CA ILE A 60 -1.87 23.49 -14.10
C ILE A 60 -0.69 24.45 -14.00
N HIS A 61 -0.49 25.23 -15.05
CA HIS A 61 0.54 26.27 -15.11
C HIS A 61 -0.07 27.59 -14.63
N LEU A 62 0.40 28.12 -13.50
CA LEU A 62 0.08 29.45 -13.00
C LEU A 62 1.35 30.29 -13.02
N GLY A 63 1.62 30.91 -14.18
CA GLY A 63 2.86 31.65 -14.43
C GLY A 63 4.09 30.73 -14.31
N PRO A 64 5.06 31.03 -13.42
CA PRO A 64 6.23 30.18 -13.22
C PRO A 64 5.95 28.92 -12.37
N ILE A 65 4.74 28.77 -11.81
CA ILE A 65 4.41 27.68 -10.90
C ILE A 65 3.72 26.56 -11.68
N VAL A 66 4.30 25.35 -11.61
CA VAL A 66 3.74 24.14 -12.21
C VAL A 66 3.16 23.26 -11.10
N MET A 67 1.83 23.16 -11.03
CA MET A 67 1.15 22.30 -10.05
C MET A 67 0.64 21.02 -10.72
N LYS A 68 1.24 19.87 -10.37
CA LYS A 68 0.87 18.55 -10.90
C LYS A 68 -0.41 18.02 -10.24
N ILE A 69 -1.56 18.49 -10.71
CA ILE A 69 -2.87 18.17 -10.14
C ILE A 69 -3.19 16.67 -10.23
N GLY A 70 -2.79 16.00 -11.32
CA GLY A 70 -3.14 14.59 -11.50
C GLY A 70 -2.31 13.63 -10.67
N ALA A 71 -1.05 13.97 -10.39
CA ALA A 71 -0.26 13.21 -9.42
C ALA A 71 -0.92 13.25 -8.03
N PHE A 72 -1.33 14.44 -7.58
CA PHE A 72 -2.01 14.61 -6.31
C PHE A 72 -3.36 13.88 -6.27
N ALA A 73 -4.18 13.99 -7.33
CA ALA A 73 -5.46 13.30 -7.41
C ALA A 73 -5.30 11.76 -7.35
N GLY A 74 -4.27 11.23 -8.01
CA GLY A 74 -3.96 9.79 -7.93
C GLY A 74 -3.49 9.36 -6.54
N GLU A 75 -2.67 10.16 -5.87
CA GLU A 75 -2.27 9.89 -4.48
C GLU A 75 -3.45 9.95 -3.51
N LEU A 76 -4.35 10.92 -3.69
CA LEU A 76 -5.56 11.06 -2.89
C LEU A 76 -6.48 9.84 -3.07
N LEU A 77 -6.66 9.38 -4.30
CA LEU A 77 -7.46 8.19 -4.59
C LEU A 77 -6.80 6.92 -4.02
N ASN A 78 -5.48 6.78 -4.18
CA ASN A 78 -4.73 5.67 -3.61
C ASN A 78 -4.88 5.61 -2.09
N PHE A 79 -4.82 6.75 -1.41
CA PHE A 79 -5.05 6.83 0.04
C PHE A 79 -6.45 6.33 0.43
N ILE A 80 -7.50 6.80 -0.27
CA ILE A 80 -8.89 6.37 -0.01
C ILE A 80 -9.03 4.86 -0.20
N ILE A 81 -8.46 4.30 -1.26
CA ILE A 81 -8.56 2.87 -1.58
C ILE A 81 -7.78 2.03 -0.56
N ILE A 82 -6.54 2.40 -0.21
CA ILE A 82 -5.76 1.70 0.81
C ILE A 82 -6.49 1.74 2.16
N ALA A 83 -7.01 2.90 2.57
CA ALA A 83 -7.77 3.03 3.81
C ALA A 83 -9.00 2.11 3.81
N PHE A 84 -9.72 2.02 2.69
CA PHE A 84 -10.87 1.13 2.53
C PHE A 84 -10.47 -0.35 2.60
N VAL A 85 -9.37 -0.75 1.93
CA VAL A 85 -8.86 -2.13 1.97
C VAL A 85 -8.44 -2.52 3.39
N VAL A 86 -7.70 -1.66 4.10
CA VAL A 86 -7.31 -1.89 5.49
C VAL A 86 -8.54 -2.00 6.39
N PHE A 87 -9.54 -1.14 6.20
CA PHE A 87 -10.82 -1.22 6.92
C PHE A 87 -11.53 -2.55 6.66
N LEU A 88 -11.59 -3.04 5.42
CA LEU A 88 -12.19 -4.34 5.10
C LEU A 88 -11.46 -5.49 5.78
N ILE A 89 -10.12 -5.48 5.78
CA ILE A 89 -9.30 -6.48 6.47
C ILE A 89 -9.60 -6.47 7.98
N ALA A 90 -9.59 -5.29 8.60
CA ALA A 90 -9.91 -5.15 10.03
C ALA A 90 -11.33 -5.67 10.34
N LYS A 91 -12.31 -5.33 9.49
CA LYS A 91 -13.70 -5.79 9.63
C LYS A 91 -13.83 -7.30 9.50
N MET A 92 -13.07 -7.96 8.62
CA MET A 92 -13.07 -9.41 8.48
C MET A 92 -12.54 -10.10 9.75
N ILE A 93 -11.42 -9.61 10.28
CA ILE A 93 -10.83 -10.14 11.53
C ILE A 93 -11.81 -9.97 12.71
N MET A 94 -12.41 -8.79 12.86
CA MET A 94 -13.40 -8.53 13.93
C MET A 94 -14.70 -9.35 13.78
N LYS A 95 -15.01 -9.83 12.56
CA LYS A 95 -16.18 -10.69 12.32
C LYS A 95 -15.93 -12.10 12.85
N GLU A 96 -14.71 -12.62 12.73
CA GLU A 96 -14.35 -13.96 13.23
C GLU A 96 -14.42 -14.04 14.76
N GLU A 97 -14.06 -12.97 15.48
CA GLU A 97 -14.21 -12.91 16.96
C GLU A 97 -15.68 -13.02 17.41
N LYS A 98 -16.65 -12.63 16.57
CA LYS A 98 -18.08 -12.73 16.87
C LYS A 98 -18.69 -14.08 16.51
N VAL A 99 -17.96 -14.95 15.80
CA VAL A 99 -18.44 -16.28 15.37
C VAL A 99 -17.94 -17.39 16.29
N GLY A 100 -16.84 -17.19 17.04
CA GLY A 100 -16.33 -18.15 18.03
C GLY A 100 -17.01 -18.13 19.41
N LYS A 101 -18.04 -17.30 19.63
CA LYS A 101 -18.88 -17.30 20.84
C LYS A 101 -20.35 -17.48 20.48
N LYS A 102 -20.69 -18.63 19.90
CA LYS A 102 -21.99 -19.29 20.04
C LYS A 102 -21.77 -20.78 20.08
#